data_AF-A0A7C3D1P6-F1
#
_entry.id   AF-A0A7C3D1P6-F1
#
_cell.length_a   1.000
_cell.length_b   1.000
_cell.length_c   1.000
_cell.angle_alpha   90.00
_cell.angle_beta   90.00
_cell.angle_gamma   90.00
#
_symmetry.space_group_name_H-M   'P 1'
#
loop_
_entity.id
_entity.type
_entity.pdbx_description
1 polymer ?
#
loop_
_entity_poly.entity_id
_entity_poly.type
_entity_poly.pdbx_seq_one_letter_code
_entity_poly.pdbx_strand_id
1 'polypeptide(L)'
;MKYDLRWEWPAGRQPEKTLLAVVDNIEKQGDGLFGIGRSPSIADNLPDAMRVSGRIIDNDGDETFSLVLPKLELGDIGVNDNVGLALIGDSACVCIAKAPQGQNPEALRGWLKTWDCVTP
;
A
#
# COMPACT_ATOMS: atom_id res chain seq x y z
N MET A 1 16.61 3.79 3.68
CA MET A 1 15.65 3.87 4.82
C MET A 1 14.51 2.89 4.57
N LYS A 2 13.81 2.40 5.60
CA LYS A 2 12.69 1.45 5.44
C LYS A 2 11.44 2.01 6.11
N TYR A 3 10.35 2.06 5.37
CA TYR A 3 9.00 2.36 5.86
C TYR A 3 8.27 1.06 6.16
N ASP A 4 7.99 0.79 7.43
CA ASP A 4 7.12 -0.31 7.85
C ASP A 4 5.73 0.25 8.14
N LEU A 5 4.85 0.13 7.16
CA LEU A 5 3.57 0.80 7.12
C LEU A 5 2.44 -0.13 7.54
N ARG A 6 1.49 0.41 8.30
CA ARG A 6 0.26 -0.27 8.69
C ARG A 6 -0.92 0.36 7.98
N TRP A 7 -1.82 -0.48 7.45
CA TRP A 7 -3.06 0.01 6.89
C TRP A 7 -4.01 0.50 8.00
N GLU A 8 -4.55 1.70 7.81
CA GLU A 8 -5.63 2.24 8.60
C GLU A 8 -6.65 2.89 7.68
N TRP A 9 -7.94 2.78 7.94
CA TRP A 9 -8.92 3.57 7.20
C TRP A 9 -8.76 5.06 7.54
N PRO A 10 -8.90 5.97 6.55
CA PRO A 10 -8.67 7.40 6.78
C PRO A 10 -9.63 8.00 7.80
N ALA A 11 -10.89 7.54 7.85
CA ALA A 11 -11.90 8.00 8.81
C ALA A 11 -12.05 9.54 8.85
N GLY A 12 -11.94 10.19 7.69
CA GLY A 12 -12.02 11.66 7.53
C GLY A 12 -10.73 12.41 7.87
N ARG A 13 -9.65 11.71 8.22
CA ARG A 13 -8.33 12.32 8.40
C ARG A 13 -7.68 12.62 7.06
N GLN A 14 -6.97 13.75 6.98
CA GLN A 14 -6.20 14.15 5.81
C GLN A 14 -4.80 13.55 5.85
N PRO A 15 -4.25 13.08 4.71
CA PRO A 15 -2.86 12.68 4.63
C PRO A 15 -1.91 13.86 4.97
N GLU A 16 -0.87 13.57 5.75
CA GLU A 16 0.19 14.53 6.09
C GLU A 16 1.35 14.45 5.09
N LYS A 17 1.52 13.28 4.46
CA LYS A 17 2.60 12.99 3.51
C LYS A 17 2.12 12.05 2.43
N THR A 18 2.60 12.25 1.21
CA THR A 18 2.48 11.28 0.12
C THR A 18 3.85 10.73 -0.25
N LEU A 19 3.88 9.49 -0.73
CA LEU A 19 5.07 8.83 -1.26
C LEU A 19 4.74 8.23 -2.62
N LEU A 20 5.62 8.42 -3.59
CA LEU A 20 5.63 7.68 -4.85
C LEU A 20 6.54 6.46 -4.71
N ALA A 21 6.04 5.29 -5.10
CA ALA A 21 6.77 4.03 -5.00
C ALA A 21 6.54 3.14 -6.23
N VAL A 22 7.42 2.15 -6.42
CA VAL A 22 7.23 1.03 -7.35
C VAL A 22 7.04 -0.25 -6.55
N VAL A 23 6.05 -1.05 -6.93
CA VAL A 23 5.77 -2.34 -6.27
C VAL A 23 6.74 -3.40 -6.79
N ASP A 24 7.52 -4.00 -5.90
CA ASP A 24 8.43 -5.10 -6.25
C ASP A 24 7.84 -6.48 -5.90
N ASN A 25 6.98 -6.58 -4.90
CA ASN A 25 6.35 -7.84 -4.48
C ASN A 25 4.94 -7.65 -3.91
N ILE A 26 4.08 -8.64 -4.17
CA ILE A 26 2.74 -8.77 -3.60
C ILE A 26 2.55 -10.22 -3.16
N GLU A 27 2.29 -10.43 -1.89
CA GLU A 27 2.08 -11.77 -1.33
C GLU A 27 0.82 -11.82 -0.45
N LYS A 28 0.14 -12.97 -0.44
CA LYS A 28 -0.95 -13.18 0.51
C LYS A 28 -0.39 -13.34 1.91
N GLN A 29 -0.95 -12.62 2.87
CA GLN A 29 -0.84 -12.94 4.28
C GLN A 29 -1.86 -14.04 4.59
N GLY A 30 -1.39 -15.29 4.58
CA GLY A 30 -2.23 -16.46 4.80
C GLY A 30 -1.43 -17.63 5.38
N ASP A 31 -2.04 -18.29 6.36
CA ASP A 31 -1.42 -19.12 7.39
C ASP A 31 -0.44 -20.17 6.86
N GLY A 32 0.74 -20.25 7.49
CA GLY A 32 1.63 -21.39 7.33
C GLY A 32 0.89 -22.72 7.52
N LEU A 33 1.45 -23.80 6.97
CA LEU A 33 0.93 -25.17 6.86
C LEU A 33 0.40 -25.85 8.17
N PHE A 34 0.28 -25.14 9.29
CA PHE A 34 -0.19 -25.60 10.58
C PHE A 34 -1.52 -24.94 10.98
N GLY A 35 -2.55 -25.13 10.15
CA GLY A 35 -3.95 -24.78 10.46
C GLY A 35 -4.59 -25.64 11.55
N ILE A 36 -3.84 -26.08 12.56
CA ILE A 36 -4.36 -26.83 13.71
C ILE A 36 -4.71 -25.80 14.79
N GLY A 37 -5.98 -25.39 14.85
CA GLY A 37 -6.55 -24.79 16.07
C GLY A 37 -7.28 -23.46 15.94
N ARG A 38 -7.58 -22.94 14.74
CA ARG A 38 -8.46 -21.76 14.64
C ARG A 38 -9.93 -22.16 14.72
N SER A 39 -10.59 -21.66 15.75
CA SER A 39 -12.04 -21.81 15.97
C SER A 39 -12.82 -21.35 14.72
N PRO A 40 -13.80 -22.14 14.24
CA PRO A 40 -14.55 -21.88 13.00
C PRO A 40 -15.28 -20.53 12.95
N SER A 41 -15.49 -19.86 14.09
CA SER A 41 -16.37 -18.70 14.21
C SER A 41 -15.76 -17.34 13.86
N ILE A 42 -14.45 -17.25 13.54
CA ILE A 42 -13.76 -15.98 13.24
C ILE A 42 -13.15 -15.94 11.83
N ALA A 43 -12.99 -17.08 11.16
CA ALA A 43 -12.27 -17.15 9.89
C ALA A 43 -13.09 -16.69 8.67
N ASP A 44 -14.42 -16.70 8.72
CA ASP A 44 -15.27 -16.50 7.53
C ASP A 44 -15.47 -15.02 7.11
N ASN A 45 -15.02 -14.04 7.91
CA ASN A 45 -15.34 -12.61 7.66
C ASN A 45 -14.14 -11.66 7.62
N LEU A 46 -12.90 -12.14 7.72
CA LEU A 46 -11.73 -11.27 7.58
C LEU A 46 -11.32 -11.21 6.12
N PRO A 47 -11.26 -10.01 5.50
CA PRO A 47 -10.80 -9.89 4.12
C PRO A 47 -9.36 -10.39 4.02
N ASP A 48 -9.06 -11.17 2.97
CA ASP A 48 -7.72 -11.66 2.66
C ASP A 48 -6.69 -10.52 2.83
N ALA A 49 -5.77 -10.66 3.77
CA ALA A 49 -4.70 -9.68 3.92
C ALA A 49 -3.65 -9.90 2.83
N MET A 50 -3.17 -8.81 2.24
CA MET A 50 -2.08 -8.79 1.27
C MET A 50 -0.92 -8.02 1.87
N ARG A 51 0.31 -8.52 1.72
CA ARG A 51 1.50 -7.72 1.92
C ARG A 51 2.01 -7.23 0.57
N VAL A 52 2.20 -5.92 0.47
CA VAL A 52 2.81 -5.24 -0.67
C VAL A 52 4.12 -4.63 -0.20
N SER A 53 5.17 -4.79 -0.99
CA SER A 53 6.45 -4.16 -0.70
C SER A 53 7.12 -3.68 -1.97
N GLY A 54 7.98 -2.68 -1.83
CA GLY A 54 8.69 -2.13 -2.97
C GLY A 54 9.63 -0.99 -2.61
N ARG A 55 10.01 -0.20 -3.61
CA ARG A 55 10.97 0.90 -3.48
C ARG A 55 10.28 2.25 -3.62
N ILE A 56 10.70 3.22 -2.80
CA ILE A 56 10.28 4.62 -2.94
C ILE A 56 11.08 5.25 -4.07
N ILE A 57 10.40 6.00 -4.95
CA ILE A 57 11.01 6.64 -6.12
C ILE A 57 10.87 8.17 -6.11
N ASP A 58 10.35 8.75 -5.03
CA ASP A 58 10.29 10.20 -4.86
C ASP A 58 11.68 10.83 -4.79
N ASN A 59 12.64 10.14 -4.17
CA ASN A 59 14.00 10.58 -3.94
C ASN A 59 15.01 9.61 -4.58
N ASP A 60 16.22 10.08 -4.89
CA ASP A 60 17.33 9.27 -5.45
C ASP A 60 17.93 8.26 -4.44
N GLY A 61 17.15 7.81 -3.45
CA GLY A 61 17.61 6.93 -2.37
C GLY A 61 17.11 5.49 -2.50
N ASP A 62 17.81 4.57 -1.83
CA ASP A 62 17.43 3.15 -1.73
C ASP A 62 16.37 2.91 -0.64
N GLU A 63 15.34 3.77 -0.60
CA GLU A 63 14.27 3.65 0.38
C GLU A 63 13.25 2.59 -0.04
N THR A 64 12.75 1.82 0.92
CA THR A 64 11.79 0.74 0.67
C THR A 64 10.56 0.87 1.56
N PHE A 65 9.45 0.30 1.14
CA PHE A 65 8.22 0.20 1.94
C PHE A 65 7.73 -1.24 2.05
N SER A 66 7.00 -1.51 3.12
CA SER A 66 6.19 -2.71 3.32
C SER A 66 4.86 -2.27 3.89
N LEU A 67 3.75 -2.73 3.31
CA LEU A 67 2.39 -2.42 3.74
C LEU A 67 1.57 -3.71 3.77
N VAL A 68 0.85 -3.94 4.86
CA VAL A 68 -0.19 -4.98 4.92
C VAL A 68 -1.55 -4.30 4.88
N LEU A 69 -2.37 -4.68 3.90
CA LEU A 69 -3.70 -4.12 3.68
C LEU A 69 -4.71 -5.20 3.25
N PRO A 70 -6.02 -4.97 3.41
CA PRO A 70 -7.03 -5.84 2.85
C PRO A 70 -6.90 -5.95 1.33
N LYS A 71 -7.11 -7.14 0.76
CA LYS A 71 -7.09 -7.39 -0.69
C LYS A 71 -8.02 -6.47 -1.47
N LEU A 72 -9.14 -6.06 -0.88
CA LEU A 72 -10.08 -5.12 -1.50
C LEU A 72 -9.39 -3.77 -1.78
N GLU A 73 -8.60 -3.28 -0.84
CA GLU A 73 -7.89 -1.99 -0.93
C GLU A 73 -6.70 -2.05 -1.91
N LEU A 74 -6.21 -3.26 -2.23
CA LEU A 74 -5.17 -3.44 -3.25
C LEU A 74 -5.68 -3.16 -4.67
N GLY A 75 -6.97 -3.38 -4.94
CA GLY A 75 -7.55 -3.18 -6.27
C GLY A 75 -6.85 -3.98 -7.38
N ASP A 76 -6.44 -3.28 -8.44
CA ASP A 76 -5.75 -3.83 -9.63
C ASP A 76 -4.23 -3.58 -9.62
N ILE A 77 -3.66 -3.19 -8.48
CA ILE A 77 -2.23 -2.97 -8.30
C ILE A 77 -1.47 -4.30 -8.44
N GLY A 78 -0.49 -4.31 -9.34
CA GLY A 78 0.39 -5.43 -9.63
C GLY A 78 1.86 -5.11 -9.39
N VAL A 79 2.70 -6.14 -9.54
CA VAL A 79 4.16 -5.98 -9.50
C VAL A 79 4.63 -5.13 -10.69
N ASN A 80 5.62 -4.27 -10.44
CA ASN A 80 6.15 -3.22 -11.30
C ASN A 80 5.24 -2.00 -11.51
N ASP A 81 4.05 -1.97 -10.90
CA ASP A 81 3.23 -0.76 -10.94
C ASP A 81 3.83 0.34 -10.06
N ASN A 82 3.78 1.57 -10.57
CA ASN A 82 3.96 2.76 -9.74
C ASN A 82 2.70 3.00 -8.91
N VAL A 83 2.87 3.35 -7.65
CA VAL A 83 1.79 3.61 -6.71
C VAL A 83 2.04 4.89 -5.92
N GLY A 84 0.96 5.59 -5.62
CA GLY A 84 0.94 6.62 -4.58
C GLY A 84 0.55 6.00 -3.24
N LEU A 85 1.25 6.36 -2.18
CA LEU A 85 0.90 6.04 -0.79
C LEU A 85 0.59 7.33 -0.06
N ALA A 86 -0.49 7.37 0.71
CA ALA A 86 -0.85 8.50 1.55
C ALA A 86 -0.72 8.12 3.03
N LEU A 87 0.03 8.91 3.77
CA LEU A 87 0.44 8.62 5.15
C LEU A 87 -0.12 9.64 6.14
N ILE A 88 -0.38 9.18 7.36
CA ILE A 88 -0.63 9.99 8.54
C ILE A 88 0.42 9.63 9.59
N GLY A 89 1.09 10.65 10.14
CA GLY A 89 2.30 10.44 10.93
C GLY A 89 3.35 9.65 10.16
N ASP A 90 4.11 8.83 10.89
CA ASP A 90 5.29 8.15 10.32
C ASP A 90 5.02 6.74 9.76
N SER A 91 3.89 6.11 10.10
CA SER A 91 3.68 4.68 9.80
C SER A 91 2.26 4.27 9.41
N ALA A 92 1.26 5.14 9.50
CA ALA A 92 -0.11 4.80 9.10
C ALA A 92 -0.32 5.13 7.63
N CYS A 93 -0.51 4.11 6.79
CA CYS A 93 -0.94 4.27 5.42
C CYS A 93 -2.46 4.23 5.35
N VAL A 94 -3.05 5.31 4.83
CA VAL A 94 -4.49 5.48 4.72
C VAL A 94 -5.01 5.37 3.30
N CYS A 95 -4.10 5.29 2.33
CA CYS A 95 -4.44 5.22 0.92
C CYS A 95 -3.31 4.59 0.12
N ILE A 96 -3.67 3.74 -0.82
CA ILE A 96 -2.80 3.32 -1.91
C ILE A 96 -3.57 3.42 -3.22
N ALA A 97 -2.93 3.94 -4.27
CA ALA A 97 -3.53 3.98 -5.59
C ALA A 97 -2.49 3.71 -6.68
N LYS A 98 -2.92 3.02 -7.72
CA LYS A 98 -2.13 2.81 -8.93
C LYS A 98 -1.91 4.14 -9.66
N ALA A 99 -0.66 4.47 -9.93
CA ALA A 99 -0.30 5.65 -10.71
C ALA A 99 -0.44 5.38 -12.22
N PRO A 100 -0.57 6.42 -13.06
CA PRO A 100 -0.61 6.28 -14.51
C PRO A 100 0.63 5.59 -15.07
N GLN A 101 0.43 4.61 -15.95
CA GLN A 101 1.52 3.80 -16.50
C GLN A 101 2.25 4.50 -17.65
N GLY A 102 3.51 4.10 -17.89
CA GLY A 102 4.34 4.62 -18.99
C GLY A 102 4.75 6.09 -18.86
N GLN A 103 4.54 6.70 -17.68
CA GLN A 103 4.93 8.07 -17.40
C GLN A 103 6.38 8.15 -16.92
N ASN A 104 7.04 9.27 -17.20
CA ASN A 104 8.35 9.56 -16.63
C ASN A 104 8.22 9.97 -15.14
N PRO A 105 9.32 9.96 -14.35
CA PRO A 105 9.26 10.29 -12.93
C PRO A 105 8.73 11.70 -12.61
N GLU A 106 8.93 12.68 -13.48
CA GLU A 106 8.42 14.04 -13.29
C GLU A 106 6.88 14.09 -13.40
N ALA A 107 6.32 13.43 -14.42
CA ALA A 107 4.88 13.32 -14.61
C ALA A 107 4.20 12.57 -13.47
N LEU A 108 4.82 11.51 -12.95
CA LEU A 108 4.32 10.78 -11.77
C LEU A 108 4.30 11.64 -10.51
N ARG A 109 5.35 12.45 -10.28
CA ARG A 109 5.36 13.43 -9.17
C ARG A 109 4.31 14.52 -9.36
N GLY A 110 4.07 14.94 -10.60
CA GLY A 110 2.98 15.86 -10.94
C GLY A 110 1.61 15.27 -10.58
N TRP A 111 1.37 14.01 -10.95
CA TRP A 111 0.18 13.27 -10.58
C TRP A 111 0.03 13.15 -9.06
N LEU A 112 1.09 12.80 -8.32
CA LEU A 112 1.05 12.64 -6.87
C LEU A 112 0.61 13.93 -6.15
N LYS A 113 0.95 15.10 -6.69
CA LYS A 113 0.56 16.41 -6.13
C LYS A 113 -0.91 16.76 -6.32
N THR A 114 -1.55 16.20 -7.35
CA THR A 114 -2.97 16.42 -7.64
C THR A 114 -3.84 15.22 -7.31
N TRP A 115 -3.21 14.11 -6.89
CA TRP A 115 -3.90 12.92 -6.45
C TRP A 115 -4.49 13.17 -5.07
N ASP A 116 -5.82 13.25 -5.03
CA ASP A 116 -6.56 13.19 -3.79
C ASP A 116 -6.79 11.73 -3.40
N CYS A 117 -6.51 11.40 -2.14
CA CYS A 117 -6.90 10.12 -1.59
C CYS A 117 -8.43 10.06 -1.49
N VAL A 118 -9.06 9.52 -2.53
CA VAL A 118 -10.47 9.16 -2.54
C VAL A 118 -10.53 7.69 -2.18
N THR A 119 -10.83 7.37 -0.92
CA THR A 119 -11.22 6.00 -0.58
C THR A 119 -12.57 5.69 -1.22
N PRO A 120 -12.75 4.50 -1.81
CA PRO A 120 -14.04 4.06 -2.32
C PRO A 120 -15.12 4.01 -1.23
#